data_AF-A0A529TA51-F1
#
_entry.id   AF-A0A529TA51-F1
#
_cell.length_a   1.000
_cell.length_b   1.000
_cell.length_c   1.000
_cell.angle_alpha   90.00
_cell.angle_beta   90.00
_cell.angle_gamma   90.00
#
_symmetry.space_group_name_H-M   'P 1'
#
loop_
_entity.id
_entity.type
_entity.pdbx_description
1 polymer ?
#
loop_
_entity_poly.entity_id
_entity_poly.type
_entity_poly.pdbx_seq_one_letter_code
_entity_poly.pdbx_strand_id
1 'polypeptide(L)'
;MTGTNIIDLNPEMLAAAAESKAWPFEEAKKIIARYKGKDFPETVLFETGYGPSGLPHIGTFGEVARTTMVRHAFRVLTQDKVQTKLLCFSDDMDGMRKIPDNVPDRAALEPYLHMPLTSVPNPFGGDYASFADHNNAMLCRFLDTFGFDYEFASATKYYKA
;
A
#
# COMPACT_ATOMS: atom_id res chain seq x y z
N MET A 1 -3.32 18.50 1.08
CA MET A 1 -3.87 19.03 -0.19
C MET A 1 -4.10 17.83 -1.09
N THR A 2 -5.35 17.39 -1.23
CA THR A 2 -5.74 16.30 -2.12
C THR A 2 -5.62 16.81 -3.55
N GLY A 3 -4.48 16.55 -4.19
CA GLY A 3 -4.37 16.72 -5.64
C GLY A 3 -5.43 15.85 -6.28
N THR A 4 -6.43 16.46 -6.91
CA THR A 4 -7.42 15.74 -7.69
C THR A 4 -6.67 14.96 -8.77
N ASN A 5 -6.63 13.64 -8.63
CA ASN A 5 -6.11 12.68 -9.61
C ASN A 5 -7.02 12.65 -10.85
N ILE A 6 -7.10 13.78 -11.56
CA ILE A 6 -7.84 13.93 -12.81
C ILE A 6 -7.07 13.12 -13.85
N ILE A 7 -7.75 12.15 -14.46
CA ILE A 7 -7.22 11.36 -15.56
C ILE A 7 -7.64 12.06 -16.85
N ASP A 8 -6.69 12.27 -17.76
CA ASP A 8 -6.99 12.71 -19.11
C ASP A 8 -7.61 11.55 -19.90
N LEU A 9 -8.91 11.67 -20.22
CA LEU A 9 -9.69 10.68 -20.93
C LEU A 9 -9.99 11.11 -22.37
N ASN A 10 -9.17 11.97 -22.96
CA ASN A 10 -9.36 12.35 -24.34
C ASN A 10 -9.29 11.10 -25.27
N PRO A 11 -9.95 11.13 -26.45
CA PRO A 11 -10.04 9.95 -27.33
C PRO A 11 -8.69 9.39 -27.79
N GLU A 12 -7.69 10.25 -27.99
CA GLU A 12 -6.34 9.85 -28.40
C GLU A 12 -5.65 9.05 -27.29
N MET A 13 -5.73 9.53 -26.05
CA MET A 13 -5.19 8.84 -24.88
C MET A 13 -5.87 7.50 -24.63
N LEU A 14 -7.20 7.42 -24.81
CA LEU A 14 -7.94 6.17 -24.68
C LEU A 14 -7.56 5.15 -25.75
N ALA A 15 -7.39 5.58 -27.00
CA ALA A 15 -6.94 4.71 -28.09
C ALA A 15 -5.52 4.19 -27.81
N ALA A 16 -4.60 5.07 -27.42
CA ALA A 16 -3.23 4.70 -27.05
C ALA A 16 -3.20 3.73 -25.87
N ALA A 17 -4.02 3.95 -24.85
CA ALA A 17 -4.15 3.07 -23.68
C ALA A 17 -4.62 1.66 -24.07
N ALA A 18 -5.61 1.55 -24.97
CA ALA A 18 -6.16 0.26 -25.40
C ALA A 18 -5.10 -0.61 -26.11
N GLU A 19 -4.21 0.01 -26.89
CA GLU A 19 -3.17 -0.68 -27.66
C GLU A 19 -1.82 -0.77 -26.93
N SER A 20 -1.66 -0.02 -25.83
CA SER A 20 -0.41 0.05 -25.08
C SER A 20 0.07 -1.33 -24.62
N LYS A 21 1.35 -1.61 -24.90
CA LYS A 21 2.09 -2.79 -24.44
C LYS A 21 2.86 -2.55 -23.14
N ALA A 22 2.71 -1.38 -22.52
CA ALA A 22 3.31 -1.11 -21.23
C ALA A 22 2.71 -2.05 -20.18
N TRP A 23 3.56 -2.63 -19.34
CA TRP A 23 3.16 -3.65 -18.38
C TRP A 23 1.95 -3.29 -17.49
N PRO A 24 1.73 -2.02 -17.05
CA PRO A 24 0.55 -1.71 -16.23
C PRO A 24 -0.77 -1.88 -16.99
N PHE A 25 -0.77 -1.56 -18.28
CA PHE A 25 -1.94 -1.72 -19.14
C PHE A 25 -2.21 -3.19 -19.44
N GLU A 26 -1.17 -4.01 -19.61
CA GLU A 26 -1.34 -5.46 -19.75
C GLU A 26 -1.93 -6.10 -18.49
N GLU A 27 -1.46 -5.73 -17.30
CA GLU A 27 -2.06 -6.21 -16.04
C GLU A 27 -3.50 -5.69 -15.85
N ALA A 28 -3.77 -4.43 -16.19
CA ALA A 28 -5.12 -3.87 -16.13
C ALA A 28 -6.09 -4.57 -17.10
N LYS A 29 -5.68 -4.90 -18.32
CA LYS A 29 -6.48 -5.69 -19.28
C LYS A 29 -6.82 -7.07 -18.72
N LYS A 30 -5.89 -7.73 -18.02
CA LYS A 30 -6.16 -9.02 -17.36
C LYS A 30 -7.22 -8.89 -16.27
N ILE A 31 -7.21 -7.80 -15.50
CA ILE A 31 -8.25 -7.52 -14.49
C ILE A 31 -9.61 -7.34 -15.19
N ILE A 32 -9.70 -6.50 -16.22
CA ILE A 32 -10.95 -6.28 -16.98
C ILE A 32 -11.46 -7.60 -17.58
N ALA A 33 -10.58 -8.43 -18.12
CA ALA A 33 -10.94 -9.72 -18.70
C ALA A 33 -11.60 -10.67 -17.69
N ARG A 34 -11.27 -10.60 -16.40
CA ARG A 34 -11.92 -11.40 -15.34
C ARG A 34 -13.40 -11.03 -15.14
N TYR A 35 -13.80 -9.82 -15.52
CA TYR A 35 -15.18 -9.34 -15.45
C TYR A 35 -15.92 -9.44 -16.80
N LYS A 36 -15.33 -10.05 -17.84
CA LYS A 36 -15.99 -10.19 -19.14
C LYS A 36 -17.31 -10.98 -19.00
N GLY A 37 -18.42 -10.35 -19.39
CA GLY A 37 -19.76 -10.93 -19.29
C GLY A 37 -20.42 -10.81 -17.91
N LYS A 38 -19.85 -10.00 -17.01
CA LYS A 38 -20.40 -9.66 -15.70
C LYS A 38 -20.25 -8.16 -15.47
N ASP A 39 -21.07 -7.62 -14.57
CA ASP A 39 -20.89 -6.24 -14.12
C ASP A 39 -19.69 -6.14 -13.17
N PHE A 40 -19.05 -4.97 -13.17
CA PHE A 40 -18.06 -4.66 -12.14
C PHE A 40 -18.74 -4.52 -10.77
N PRO A 41 -18.04 -4.84 -9.67
CA PRO A 41 -18.52 -4.49 -8.33
C PRO A 41 -18.60 -2.97 -8.19
N GLU A 42 -19.30 -2.50 -7.16
CA GLU A 42 -19.35 -1.07 -6.82
C GLU A 42 -17.95 -0.46 -6.71
N THR A 43 -17.01 -1.17 -6.08
CA THR A 43 -15.60 -0.77 -5.98
C THR A 43 -14.67 -1.94 -6.25
N VAL A 44 -13.65 -1.72 -7.10
CA VAL A 44 -12.54 -2.66 -7.28
C VAL A 44 -11.40 -2.28 -6.32
N LEU A 45 -11.06 -3.20 -5.42
CA LEU A 45 -9.99 -3.02 -4.44
C LEU A 45 -8.64 -3.42 -5.04
N PHE A 46 -7.68 -2.50 -4.97
CA PHE A 46 -6.26 -2.74 -5.15
C PHE A 46 -5.61 -2.76 -3.78
N GLU A 47 -4.62 -3.61 -3.58
CA GLU A 47 -4.01 -3.82 -2.27
C GLU A 47 -2.49 -3.93 -2.38
N THR A 48 -1.81 -3.49 -1.33
CA THR A 48 -0.36 -3.56 -1.13
C THR A 48 -0.10 -3.96 0.32
N GLY A 49 1.03 -4.61 0.58
CA GLY A 49 1.42 -5.07 1.91
C GLY A 49 2.62 -4.29 2.45
N TYR A 50 2.68 -4.17 3.77
CA TYR A 50 3.84 -3.68 4.48
C TYR A 50 4.03 -4.44 5.79
N GLY A 51 5.19 -5.07 5.96
CA GLY A 51 5.62 -5.59 7.25
C GLY A 51 6.37 -4.52 8.02
N PRO A 52 5.82 -3.93 9.09
CA PRO A 52 6.45 -2.81 9.83
C PRO A 52 7.56 -3.28 10.77
N SER A 53 8.34 -4.27 10.34
CA SER A 53 9.52 -4.81 11.04
C SER A 53 10.78 -3.98 10.81
N GLY A 54 10.70 -2.96 9.96
CA GLY A 54 11.75 -1.97 9.71
C GLY A 54 11.19 -0.76 8.97
N LEU A 55 11.99 0.30 8.87
CA LEU A 55 11.58 1.55 8.21
C LEU A 55 11.23 1.34 6.73
N PRO A 56 10.28 2.11 6.17
CA PRO A 56 9.96 2.05 4.74
C PRO A 56 11.19 2.43 3.91
N HIS A 57 11.41 1.71 2.80
CA HIS A 57 12.50 1.97 1.87
C HIS A 57 11.98 2.02 0.43
N ILE A 58 12.89 2.20 -0.54
CA ILE A 58 12.54 2.30 -1.96
C ILE A 58 11.79 1.06 -2.50
N GLY A 59 11.95 -0.10 -1.85
CA GLY A 59 11.20 -1.30 -2.18
C GLY A 59 9.72 -1.18 -1.80
N THR A 60 9.45 -0.69 -0.59
CA THR A 60 8.10 -0.36 -0.11
C THR A 60 7.43 0.68 -1.02
N PHE A 61 8.17 1.73 -1.40
CA PHE A 61 7.69 2.69 -2.41
C PHE A 61 7.33 1.99 -3.71
N GLY A 62 8.22 1.15 -4.23
CA GLY A 62 8.03 0.45 -5.48
C GLY A 62 6.80 -0.45 -5.48
N GLU A 63 6.46 -1.05 -4.33
CA GLU A 63 5.24 -1.84 -4.19
C GLU A 63 3.97 -0.99 -4.37
N VAL A 64 3.87 0.11 -3.61
CA VAL A 64 2.72 1.02 -3.72
C VAL A 64 2.65 1.69 -5.09
N ALA A 65 3.80 2.11 -5.63
CA ALA A 65 3.89 2.73 -6.95
C ALA A 65 3.44 1.79 -8.06
N ARG A 66 3.90 0.53 -8.08
CA ARG A 66 3.51 -0.43 -9.12
C ARG A 66 2.00 -0.70 -9.09
N THR A 67 1.43 -0.92 -7.91
CA THR A 67 -0.02 -1.13 -7.78
C THR A 67 -0.80 0.11 -8.21
N THR A 68 -0.31 1.31 -7.88
CA THR A 68 -0.89 2.58 -8.32
C THR A 68 -0.86 2.73 -9.85
N MET A 69 0.23 2.32 -10.51
CA MET A 69 0.32 2.33 -11.98
C MET A 69 -0.72 1.41 -12.63
N VAL A 70 -0.92 0.20 -12.09
CA VAL A 70 -1.95 -0.73 -12.60
C VAL A 70 -3.35 -0.18 -12.32
N ARG A 71 -3.60 0.36 -11.13
CA ARG A 71 -4.87 1.02 -10.79
C ARG A 71 -5.18 2.18 -11.75
N HIS A 72 -4.20 3.02 -12.05
CA HIS A 72 -4.35 4.11 -13.00
C HIS A 72 -4.68 3.58 -14.41
N ALA A 73 -3.91 2.60 -14.92
CA ALA A 73 -4.19 2.00 -16.22
C ALA A 73 -5.59 1.34 -16.28
N PHE A 74 -6.03 0.70 -15.20
CA PHE A 74 -7.38 0.16 -15.08
C PHE A 74 -8.44 1.26 -15.14
N ARG A 75 -8.26 2.36 -14.42
CA ARG A 75 -9.17 3.52 -14.48
C ARG A 75 -9.22 4.10 -15.89
N VAL A 76 -8.09 4.29 -16.57
CA VAL A 76 -8.05 4.78 -17.97
C VAL A 76 -8.85 3.86 -18.89
N LEU A 77 -8.57 2.55 -18.87
CA LEU A 77 -9.23 1.56 -19.73
C LEU A 77 -10.73 1.41 -19.45
N THR A 78 -11.17 1.70 -18.22
CA THR A 78 -12.59 1.71 -17.82
C THR A 78 -13.23 3.10 -17.93
N GLN A 79 -12.53 4.08 -18.51
CA GLN A 79 -12.96 5.48 -18.62
C GLN A 79 -13.35 6.08 -17.27
N ASP A 80 -12.69 5.64 -16.21
CA ASP A 80 -12.89 6.04 -14.82
C ASP A 80 -14.33 5.84 -14.29
N LYS A 81 -15.10 4.94 -14.93
CA LYS A 81 -16.49 4.63 -14.56
C LYS A 81 -16.62 3.62 -13.41
N VAL A 82 -15.53 2.92 -13.08
CA VAL A 82 -15.49 1.91 -12.02
C VAL A 82 -14.74 2.52 -10.83
N GLN A 83 -15.40 2.60 -9.67
CA GLN A 83 -14.76 3.11 -8.46
C GLN A 83 -13.59 2.18 -8.09
N THR A 84 -12.48 2.78 -7.66
CA THR A 84 -11.31 2.02 -7.21
C THR A 84 -10.78 2.57 -5.89
N LYS A 85 -10.22 1.66 -5.09
CA LYS A 85 -9.56 1.98 -3.83
C LYS A 85 -8.21 1.30 -3.77
N LEU A 86 -7.22 1.94 -3.17
CA LEU A 86 -5.92 1.35 -2.87
C LEU A 86 -5.79 1.18 -1.35
N LEU A 87 -5.70 -0.05 -0.87
CA LEU A 87 -5.43 -0.37 0.52
C LEU A 87 -3.94 -0.63 0.72
N CYS A 88 -3.30 0.10 1.62
CA CYS A 88 -1.98 -0.24 2.15
C CYS A 88 -2.19 -0.97 3.47
N PHE A 89 -2.09 -2.30 3.41
CA PHE A 89 -2.30 -3.18 4.56
C PHE A 89 -0.99 -3.40 5.31
N SER A 90 -1.00 -3.11 6.61
CA SER A 90 0.13 -3.34 7.48
C SER A 90 -0.03 -4.67 8.21
N ASP A 91 0.91 -5.59 7.99
CA ASP A 91 1.05 -6.86 8.71
C ASP A 91 1.68 -6.64 10.10
N ASP A 92 1.16 -5.68 10.86
CA ASP A 92 1.72 -5.26 12.15
C ASP A 92 1.49 -6.25 13.31
N MET A 93 0.77 -7.33 13.03
CA MET A 93 0.60 -8.46 13.93
C MET A 93 1.65 -9.57 13.73
N ASP A 94 2.49 -9.47 12.69
CA ASP A 94 3.60 -10.40 12.48
C ASP A 94 4.55 -10.39 13.68
N GLY A 95 5.15 -11.56 13.97
CA GLY A 95 6.13 -11.69 15.04
C GLY A 95 7.46 -11.00 14.71
N MET A 96 8.09 -10.34 15.69
CA MET A 96 9.45 -9.80 15.54
C MET A 96 10.47 -10.93 15.40
N ARG A 97 10.74 -11.35 14.16
CA ARG A 97 11.66 -12.47 13.86
C ARG A 97 13.14 -12.15 14.08
N LYS A 98 13.51 -10.87 13.92
CA LYS A 98 14.88 -10.36 14.04
C LYS A 98 14.83 -8.94 14.58
N ILE A 99 15.86 -8.54 15.33
CA ILE A 99 16.05 -7.16 15.77
C ILE A 99 16.89 -6.43 14.71
N PRO A 100 16.38 -5.36 14.07
CA PRO A 100 17.14 -4.60 13.09
C PRO A 100 18.41 -3.97 13.68
N ASP A 101 19.46 -3.85 12.87
CA ASP A 101 20.75 -3.32 13.34
C ASP A 101 20.73 -1.80 13.60
N ASN A 102 19.73 -1.10 13.07
CA ASN A 102 19.59 0.36 13.15
C ASN A 102 18.73 0.84 14.33
N VAL A 103 18.30 -0.06 15.23
CA VAL A 103 17.60 0.34 16.45
C VAL A 103 18.61 0.85 17.49
N PRO A 104 18.25 1.85 18.33
CA PRO A 104 19.18 2.42 19.31
C PRO A 104 19.69 1.44 20.38
N ASP A 105 18.82 0.57 20.89
CA ASP A 105 19.17 -0.45 21.89
C ASP A 105 18.59 -1.80 21.48
N ARG A 106 19.46 -2.71 21.04
CA ARG A 106 19.06 -4.05 20.62
C ARG A 106 18.73 -4.96 21.79
N ALA A 107 19.48 -4.85 22.88
CA ALA A 107 19.34 -5.70 24.06
C ALA A 107 17.98 -5.46 24.72
N ALA A 108 17.51 -4.22 24.73
CA ALA A 108 16.16 -3.87 25.21
C ALA A 108 15.02 -4.58 24.44
N LEU A 109 15.25 -4.97 23.18
CA LEU A 109 14.24 -5.62 22.35
C LEU A 109 14.31 -7.16 22.37
N GLU A 110 15.38 -7.76 22.88
CA GLU A 110 15.55 -9.23 22.92
C GLU A 110 14.37 -9.98 23.58
N PRO A 111 13.80 -9.50 24.71
CA PRO A 111 12.66 -10.17 25.34
C PRO A 111 11.38 -10.20 24.49
N TYR A 112 11.30 -9.37 23.46
CA TYR A 112 10.11 -9.20 22.61
C TYR A 112 10.23 -9.95 21.27
N LEU A 113 11.29 -10.74 21.07
CA LEU A 113 11.38 -11.62 19.90
C LEU A 113 10.16 -12.53 19.80
N HIS A 114 9.69 -12.74 18.57
CA HIS A 114 8.49 -13.52 18.22
C HIS A 114 7.16 -12.94 18.71
N MET A 115 7.14 -11.85 19.49
CA MET A 115 5.90 -11.13 19.81
C MET A 115 5.41 -10.32 18.61
N PRO A 116 4.10 -10.05 18.48
CA PRO A 116 3.56 -9.15 17.46
C PRO A 116 4.25 -7.79 17.48
N LEU A 117 4.54 -7.21 16.32
CA LEU A 117 5.23 -5.92 16.22
C LEU A 117 4.48 -4.78 16.95
N THR A 118 3.15 -4.86 17.05
CA THR A 118 2.33 -3.93 17.88
C THR A 118 2.44 -4.13 19.40
N SER A 119 3.07 -5.21 19.86
CA SER A 119 3.36 -5.47 21.27
C SER A 119 4.83 -5.17 21.64
N VAL A 120 5.69 -4.91 20.64
CA VAL A 120 7.09 -4.56 20.85
C VAL A 120 7.20 -3.06 21.21
N PRO A 121 7.92 -2.66 22.26
CA PRO A 121 8.13 -1.25 22.59
C PRO A 121 8.83 -0.48 21.46
N ASN A 122 8.48 0.80 21.30
CA ASN A 122 9.16 1.68 20.34
C ASN A 122 10.58 2.06 20.82
N PRO A 123 11.66 1.70 20.09
CA PRO A 123 13.03 1.99 20.48
C PRO A 123 13.53 3.34 19.93
N PHE A 124 12.78 4.01 19.04
CA PHE A 124 13.25 5.16 18.26
C PHE A 124 12.96 6.52 18.93
N GLY A 125 12.33 6.51 20.11
CA GLY A 125 11.78 7.70 20.75
C GLY A 125 10.51 8.23 20.05
N GLY A 126 10.01 9.37 20.54
CA GLY A 126 8.73 9.93 20.12
C GLY A 126 7.51 9.21 20.70
N ASP A 127 6.33 9.82 20.54
CA ASP A 127 5.09 9.40 21.20
C ASP A 127 4.32 8.33 20.41
N TYR A 128 5.02 7.27 19.98
CA TYR A 128 4.39 6.10 19.34
C TYR A 128 4.28 4.94 20.33
N ALA A 129 3.12 4.27 20.34
CA ALA A 129 2.82 3.24 21.34
C ALA A 129 3.64 1.94 21.18
N SER A 130 4.06 1.60 19.96
CA SER A 130 4.83 0.39 19.67
C SER A 130 5.83 0.58 18.52
N PHE A 131 6.69 -0.42 18.32
CA PHE A 131 7.60 -0.52 17.19
C PHE A 131 6.86 -0.45 15.86
N ALA A 132 5.74 -1.18 15.74
CA ALA A 132 4.90 -1.12 14.54
C ALA A 132 4.26 0.26 14.36
N ASP A 133 3.74 0.89 15.42
CA ASP A 133 3.09 2.20 15.31
C ASP A 133 4.06 3.27 14.78
N HIS A 134 5.31 3.26 15.24
CA HIS A 134 6.35 4.14 14.72
C HIS A 134 6.59 3.91 13.22
N ASN A 135 6.83 2.67 12.81
CA ASN A 135 7.14 2.33 11.43
C ASN A 135 5.94 2.57 10.48
N ASN A 136 4.71 2.31 10.95
CA ASN A 136 3.48 2.62 10.23
C ASN A 136 3.30 4.12 10.04
N ALA A 137 3.57 4.93 11.07
CA ALA A 137 3.55 6.38 10.94
C ALA A 137 4.60 6.87 9.93
N MET A 138 5.78 6.24 9.90
CA MET A 138 6.82 6.55 8.91
C MET A 138 6.39 6.15 7.49
N LEU A 139 5.74 5.00 7.31
CA LEU A 139 5.15 4.59 6.03
C LEU A 139 4.13 5.64 5.57
N CYS A 140 3.15 5.97 6.41
CA CYS A 140 2.09 6.90 6.02
C CYS A 140 2.68 8.26 5.64
N ARG A 141 3.57 8.81 6.48
CA ARG A 141 4.26 10.08 6.17
C ARG A 141 5.03 10.01 4.85
N PHE A 142 5.70 8.89 4.60
CA PHE A 142 6.44 8.67 3.37
C PHE A 142 5.50 8.66 2.16
N LEU A 143 4.41 7.90 2.19
CA LEU A 143 3.42 7.84 1.11
C LEU A 143 2.72 9.20 0.88
N ASP A 144 2.35 9.89 1.96
CA ASP A 144 1.72 11.21 1.90
C ASP A 144 2.64 12.25 1.25
N THR A 145 3.95 12.17 1.51
CA THR A 145 4.95 13.06 0.91
C THR A 145 4.99 12.95 -0.61
N PHE A 146 4.75 11.75 -1.17
CA PHE A 146 4.68 11.52 -2.61
C PHE A 146 3.26 11.67 -3.18
N GLY A 147 2.26 11.99 -2.35
CA GLY A 147 0.89 12.23 -2.79
C GLY A 147 0.15 10.98 -3.24
N PHE A 148 0.47 9.80 -2.69
CA PHE A 148 -0.30 8.59 -2.96
C PHE A 148 -1.74 8.74 -2.44
N ASP A 149 -2.69 8.23 -3.22
CA ASP A 149 -4.10 8.11 -2.85
C ASP A 149 -4.36 6.67 -2.37
N TYR A 150 -4.34 6.48 -1.05
CA TYR A 150 -4.45 5.18 -0.39
C TYR A 150 -5.25 5.27 0.93
N GLU A 151 -5.72 4.12 1.39
CA GLU A 151 -6.21 3.94 2.75
C GLU A 151 -5.28 2.99 3.51
N PHE A 152 -4.93 3.36 4.73
CA PHE A 152 -4.12 2.52 5.61
C PHE A 152 -4.98 1.58 6.45
N ALA A 153 -4.61 0.31 6.52
CA ALA A 153 -5.22 -0.67 7.41
C ALA A 153 -4.17 -1.41 8.24
N SER A 154 -4.55 -1.77 9.47
CA SER A 154 -3.70 -2.48 10.43
C SER A 154 -4.27 -3.87 10.69
N ALA A 155 -3.45 -4.90 10.51
CA ALA A 155 -3.81 -6.27 10.86
C ALA A 155 -4.23 -6.37 12.33
N THR A 156 -3.47 -5.77 13.24
CA THR A 156 -3.77 -5.78 14.68
C THR A 156 -5.16 -5.22 14.97
N LYS A 157 -5.57 -4.14 14.29
CA LYS A 157 -6.93 -3.60 14.44
C LYS A 157 -7.98 -4.56 13.91
N TYR A 158 -7.76 -5.20 12.77
CA TYR A 158 -8.73 -6.13 12.17
C TYR A 158 -8.88 -7.42 12.99
N TYR A 159 -7.80 -7.96 13.54
CA TYR A 159 -7.81 -9.21 14.29
C TYR A 159 -8.27 -9.06 15.75
N LYS A 160 -8.20 -7.85 16.32
CA LYS A 160 -8.67 -7.57 17.69
C LYS A 160 -10.09 -6.98 17.75
N ALA A 161 -10.69 -6.68 16.60
CA ALA A 161 -12.04 -6.13 16.50
C ALA A 161 -13.14 -7.20 16.67
#